data_AF-A0A9L0KGM8-F1
#
_entry.id   AF-A0A9L0KGM8-F1
#
_cell.length_a   1.000
_cell.length_b   1.000
_cell.length_c   1.000
_cell.angle_alpha   90.00
_cell.angle_beta   90.00
_cell.angle_gamma   90.00
#
_symmetry.space_group_name_H-M   'P 1'
#
loop_
_entity.id
_entity.type
_entity.pdbx_description
1 polymer ?
#
loop_
_entity_poly.entity_id
_entity_poly.type
_entity_poly.pdbx_seq_one_letter_code
_entity_poly.pdbx_strand_id
1 'polypeptide(L)' 'MAQQSKFQHGFGQAVIKDLCYDDIHISLVTWKCSFSSVNASFDAIIVEYRRGDALLVLLLHEVSN' A
#
# COMPACT_ATOMS: atom_id res chain seq x y z
N MET A 1 31.52 -21.15 -0.95
CA MET A 1 31.33 -20.10 0.08
C MET A 1 29.84 -19.85 0.21
N ALA A 2 29.25 -20.13 1.38
CA ALA A 2 27.83 -19.92 1.61
C ALA A 2 27.58 -18.44 1.94
N GLN A 3 26.73 -17.76 1.18
CA GLN A 3 26.32 -16.39 1.48
C GLN A 3 25.24 -16.44 2.58
N GLN A 4 25.64 -16.19 3.82
CA GLN A 4 24.70 -16.02 4.93
C GLN A 4 24.06 -14.63 4.84
N SER A 5 22.87 -14.55 4.23
CA SER A 5 22.07 -13.33 4.31
C SER A 5 21.44 -13.22 5.71
N LYS A 6 21.57 -12.05 6.35
CA LYS A 6 20.88 -11.75 7.62
C LYS A 6 19.34 -11.76 7.50
N PHE A 7 18.84 -11.77 6.26
CA PHE A 7 17.41 -11.76 5.94
C PHE A 7 16.85 -13.14 5.62
N GLN A 8 17.58 -14.23 5.89
CA GLN A 8 17.12 -15.60 5.60
C GLN A 8 15.84 -16.01 6.33
N HIS A 9 15.37 -15.24 7.33
CA HIS A 9 14.14 -15.49 8.07
C HIS A 9 13.15 -14.31 8.02
N GLY A 10 13.26 -13.41 7.04
CA GLY A 10 12.30 -12.32 6.88
C GLY A 10 10.96 -12.85 6.37
N PHE A 11 9.90 -12.71 7.15
CA PHE A 11 8.53 -13.05 6.75
C PHE A 11 7.65 -11.80 6.81
N GLY A 12 6.76 -11.65 5.83
CA GLY A 12 5.72 -10.62 5.86
C GLY A 12 4.54 -11.07 6.72
N GLN A 13 4.05 -10.20 7.59
CA GLN A 13 2.81 -10.41 8.33
C GLN A 13 1.75 -9.44 7.79
N ALA A 14 0.65 -10.00 7.28
CA ALA A 14 -0.49 -9.18 6.91
C ALA A 14 -1.15 -8.61 8.18
N VAL A 15 -1.62 -7.37 8.09
CA VAL A 15 -2.36 -6.71 9.17
C VAL A 15 -3.80 -7.25 9.20
N ILE A 16 -4.46 -7.20 10.36
CA ILE A 16 -5.88 -7.56 10.47
C ILE A 16 -6.76 -6.62 9.63
N LYS A 17 -7.91 -7.14 9.17
CA LYS A 17 -8.83 -6.41 8.28
C LYS A 17 -9.27 -5.05 8.85
N ASP A 18 -9.47 -4.96 10.15
CA ASP A 18 -9.90 -3.72 10.83
C ASP A 18 -8.88 -2.57 10.72
N LEU A 19 -7.64 -2.88 10.33
CA LEU A 19 -6.57 -1.91 10.10
C LEU A 19 -6.24 -1.77 8.60
N CYS A 20 -7.03 -2.38 7.72
CA CYS A 20 -6.91 -2.23 6.28
C CYS A 20 -7.92 -1.20 5.75
N TYR A 21 -7.66 -0.71 4.54
CA TYR A 21 -8.65 0.10 3.83
C TYR A 21 -9.55 -0.80 2.98
N ASP A 22 -10.84 -0.77 3.26
CA ASP A 22 -11.87 -1.43 2.46
C ASP A 22 -12.54 -0.45 1.48
N ASP A 23 -13.22 -0.99 0.48
CA ASP A 23 -14.01 -0.24 -0.52
C ASP A 23 -13.20 0.76 -1.39
N ILE A 24 -11.89 0.50 -1.56
CA ILE A 24 -11.02 1.27 -2.47
C ILE A 24 -10.99 0.60 -3.85
N HIS A 25 -11.54 1.29 -4.85
CA HIS A 25 -11.45 0.89 -6.26
C HIS A 25 -10.14 1.36 -6.89
N ILE A 26 -9.08 0.55 -6.78
CA ILE A 26 -7.76 0.85 -7.38
C ILE A 26 -7.86 0.85 -8.91
N SER A 27 -7.21 1.81 -9.57
CA SER A 27 -7.14 1.84 -11.04
C SER A 27 -6.56 0.55 -11.61
N LEU A 28 -7.20 0.00 -12.64
CA LEU A 28 -6.70 -1.15 -13.39
C LEU A 28 -5.87 -0.74 -14.62
N VAL A 29 -5.86 0.56 -14.95
CA VAL A 29 -5.24 1.10 -16.16
C VAL A 29 -4.06 1.97 -15.78
N THR A 30 -2.96 1.36 -15.36
CA THR A 30 -1.67 2.06 -15.42
C THR A 30 -0.59 1.10 -15.92
N TRP A 31 0.00 1.46 -17.06
CA TRP A 31 1.15 0.77 -17.60
C TRP A 31 2.31 0.93 -16.60
N LYS A 32 2.59 -0.13 -15.83
CA LYS A 32 3.78 -0.31 -14.97
C LYS A 32 3.95 0.70 -13.81
N CYS A 33 2.88 1.28 -13.27
CA CYS A 33 2.99 2.09 -12.05
C CYS A 33 2.67 1.25 -10.80
N SER A 34 3.20 1.65 -9.64
CA SER A 34 2.96 0.98 -8.35
C SER A 34 1.57 1.26 -7.75
N PHE A 35 0.75 2.11 -8.38
CA PHE A 35 -0.61 2.55 -7.99
C PHE A 35 -0.75 3.21 -6.61
N SER A 36 0.21 3.01 -5.70
CA SER A 36 0.24 3.56 -4.35
C SER A 36 1.64 4.08 -4.00
N SER A 37 1.69 5.10 -3.15
CA SER A 37 2.90 5.63 -2.54
C SER A 37 2.61 6.02 -1.10
N VAL A 38 3.41 5.48 -0.19
CA VAL A 38 3.24 5.66 1.25
C VAL A 38 4.43 6.40 1.85
N ASN A 39 4.16 7.24 2.84
CA ASN A 39 5.16 7.84 3.72
C ASN A 39 4.75 7.64 5.19
N ALA A 40 5.45 8.28 6.14
CA ALA A 40 5.16 8.11 7.57
C ALA A 40 3.81 8.69 8.02
N SER A 41 3.14 9.50 7.20
CA SER A 41 1.93 10.24 7.57
C SER A 41 0.77 10.02 6.59
N PHE A 42 1.03 9.58 5.36
CA PHE A 42 0.04 9.51 4.30
C PHE A 42 0.23 8.27 3.42
N ASP A 43 -0.89 7.75 2.95
CA ASP A 43 -0.95 6.78 1.85
C ASP A 43 -1.72 7.40 0.67
N ALA A 44 -1.07 7.45 -0.50
CA ALA A 44 -1.61 8.03 -1.71
C ALA A 44 -1.87 6.93 -2.74
N ILE A 45 -3.12 6.78 -3.17
CA ILE A 45 -3.60 5.67 -4.01
C ILE A 45 -4.28 6.22 -5.26
N ILE A 46 -3.96 5.64 -6.41
CA ILE A 46 -4.63 5.93 -7.68
C ILE A 46 -5.89 5.06 -7.78
N VAL A 47 -7.06 5.71 -7.83
CA VAL A 47 -8.37 5.06 -7.86
C VAL A 47 -9.10 5.29 -9.16
N GLU A 48 -9.97 4.36 -9.56
CA GLU A 48 -10.86 4.53 -10.70
C GLU A 48 -11.88 5.64 -10.42
N TYR A 49 -12.04 6.57 -11.36
CA TYR A 49 -13.00 7.66 -11.25
C TYR A 49 -13.66 7.97 -12.59
N ARG A 50 -14.90 7.50 -12.78
CA ARG A 50 -15.84 7.77 -13.89
C ARG A 50 -15.27 7.75 -15.32
N ARG A 51 -14.44 8.73 -15.68
CA ARG A 51 -13.79 8.90 -16.99
C ARG A 51 -12.26 8.98 -16.87
N GLY A 52 -11.66 8.26 -15.93
CA GLY A 52 -10.21 8.24 -15.74
C GLY A 52 -9.87 7.80 -14.33
N ASP A 53 -8.74 8.30 -13.84
CA ASP A 53 -8.24 8.01 -12.49
C ASP A 53 -8.29 9.27 -11.63
N ALA A 54 -8.39 9.06 -10.32
CA ALA A 54 -8.23 10.10 -9.31
C ALA A 54 -7.18 9.70 -8.27
N LEU A 55 -6.70 10.68 -7.52
CA LEU A 55 -5.78 10.48 -6.40
C LEU A 55 -6.57 10.52 -5.09
N LEU A 56 -6.61 9.40 -4.37
CA LEU A 56 -7.11 9.30 -3.00
C LEU A 56 -5.91 9.42 -2.04
N VAL A 57 -5.96 10.35 -1.08
CA VAL A 57 -4.92 10.51 -0.05
C VAL A 57 -5.54 10.27 1.32
N LEU A 58 -5.00 9.29 2.04
CA LEU A 58 -5.44 8.89 3.37
C LEU A 58 -4.38 9.29 4.40
N LEU A 59 -4.82 9.84 5.52
CA LEU A 59 -3.95 10.11 6.66
C LEU A 59 -3.71 8.78 7.39
N LEU A 60 -2.45 8.44 7.61
CA LEU A 60 -2.09 7.33 8.49
C LEU A 60 -2.31 7.78 9.93
N HIS A 61 -3.31 7.18 10.57
CA HIS A 61 -3.45 7.30 12.01
C HIS A 61 -2.36 6.43 12.67
N GLU A 62 -1.65 7.01 13.65
CA GLU A 62 -0.72 6.28 14.51
C GLU A 62 -1.47 5.09 15.12
N VAL A 63 -1.12 3.88 14.71
CA VAL A 63 -1.55 2.67 15.41
C VAL A 63 -0.72 2.64 16.69
N SER A 64 -1.28 3.16 17.78
CA SER A 64 -0.66 3.09 19.09
C SER A 64 -0.40 1.62 19.43
N ASN A 65 0.87 1.27 19.60
CA ASN A 65 1.37 -0.06 19.98
C ASN A 65 0.94 -0.42 21.40
#